data_AF-A0A0D8BCN1-F1
#
_entry.id   AF-A0A0D8BCN1-F1
#
_cell.length_a   1.000
_cell.length_b   1.000
_cell.length_c   1.000
_cell.angle_alpha   90.00
_cell.angle_beta   90.00
_cell.angle_gamma   90.00
#
_symmetry.space_group_name_H-M   'P 1'
#
loop_
_entity.id
_entity.type
_entity.pdbx_description
1 polymer ?
#
loop_
_entity_poly.entity_id
_entity_poly.type
_entity_poly.pdbx_seq_one_letter_code
_entity_poly.pdbx_strand_id
1 'polypeptide(L)'
;MGANSAAVATQAGATQAGVDHRWYRISGGAPLQGSVEASGAKNSVTKLLVATLLTPQPCTLTRVPRIAEVEVVLGMLTELGTQVEWLDEHTVRLTTERIVDASLSEAYSGVNRIPILMMGPLLHRVGEAVIPLPGGCRIGKRPVDFHLAGLRAMGAEIVEQVRSVQVKTLGLHGTHVALPFPSVGATENLLLAAVRAQGTTVISNAAVEPEVVDLILFLQQMGALVDVEADRTIVVQGVATLRGATHAPIHDRIEVASFAAAAVATGGRVEVIGARQEHLMTFLNHLRRLGGEFEVTPRGMTFFRARPLTAAHVQTDVHPGFMTDWQQPLVVLLTQARGASVIHETIYEDRFGYTRQLAEMGADIALSTLCLGGKSCRFAARDFEHSAVVSGPTPLTGGDLTIPDLRAGFAYVLAALVADGTSIIRGTRFLERGYEDPVGKLRSIGARVDADPVPAPRAAGPSPEPPA
;
A
#
# COMPACT_ATOMS: atom_id res chain seq x y z
N MET A 1 20.32 -1.39 34.45
CA MET A 1 19.19 -2.32 34.22
C MET A 1 18.11 -1.68 33.34
N GLY A 2 18.46 -1.21 32.14
CA GLY A 2 17.54 -0.46 31.26
C GLY A 2 17.57 -0.88 29.78
N ALA A 3 18.34 -1.91 29.42
CA ALA A 3 18.47 -2.39 28.03
C ALA A 3 17.45 -3.48 27.66
N ASN A 4 16.75 -4.07 28.64
CA ASN A 4 15.84 -5.20 28.41
C ASN A 4 14.38 -4.81 28.11
N SER A 5 13.95 -3.56 28.37
CA SER A 5 12.56 -3.16 28.08
C SER A 5 12.33 -2.76 26.62
N ALA A 6 13.33 -2.15 25.97
CA ALA A 6 13.24 -1.73 24.57
C ALA A 6 13.27 -2.93 23.59
N ALA A 7 14.12 -3.94 23.86
CA ALA A 7 14.21 -5.16 23.05
C ALA A 7 12.95 -6.04 23.15
N VAL A 8 12.26 -6.01 24.30
CA VAL A 8 10.98 -6.72 24.51
C VAL A 8 9.84 -5.98 23.79
N ALA A 9 9.86 -4.64 23.72
CA ALA A 9 8.87 -3.85 22.99
C ALA A 9 9.00 -4.01 21.45
N THR A 10 10.23 -4.08 20.91
CA THR A 10 10.46 -4.31 19.47
C THR A 10 10.11 -5.73 19.03
N GLN A 11 10.39 -6.75 19.85
CA GLN A 11 9.89 -8.11 19.61
C GLN A 11 8.36 -8.19 19.70
N ALA A 12 7.73 -7.46 20.62
CA ALA A 12 6.27 -7.39 20.73
C ALA A 12 5.59 -6.74 19.51
N GLY A 13 6.16 -5.66 18.95
CA GLY A 13 5.62 -4.99 17.76
C GLY A 13 5.68 -5.85 16.49
N ALA A 14 6.78 -6.57 16.28
CA ALA A 14 6.93 -7.50 15.14
C ALA A 14 6.07 -8.76 15.28
N THR A 15 5.86 -9.26 16.51
CA THR A 15 4.99 -10.43 16.78
C THR A 15 3.50 -10.11 16.76
N GLN A 16 3.08 -8.89 17.13
CA GLN A 16 1.68 -8.46 17.08
C GLN A 16 1.12 -8.33 15.66
N ALA A 17 1.96 -8.00 14.66
CA ALA A 17 1.51 -7.87 13.27
C ALA A 17 1.01 -9.18 12.63
N GLY A 18 1.23 -10.34 13.27
CA GLY A 18 0.90 -11.66 12.75
C GLY A 18 -0.46 -12.24 13.18
N VAL A 19 -1.13 -11.67 14.19
CA VAL A 19 -2.28 -12.30 14.86
C VAL A 19 -3.58 -11.56 14.56
N ASP A 20 -4.67 -12.29 14.28
CA ASP A 20 -6.00 -11.67 14.19
C ASP A 20 -6.50 -11.35 15.59
N HIS A 21 -6.77 -10.08 15.85
CA HIS A 21 -7.37 -9.64 17.12
C HIS A 21 -8.90 -9.66 17.08
N ARG A 22 -9.47 -9.46 15.89
CA ARG A 22 -10.91 -9.33 15.67
C ARG A 22 -11.34 -9.99 14.37
N TRP A 23 -12.61 -10.34 14.25
CA TRP A 23 -13.26 -10.69 12.99
C TRP A 23 -14.47 -9.79 12.80
N TYR A 24 -14.85 -9.52 11.56
CA TYR A 24 -15.95 -8.61 11.27
C TYR A 24 -17.22 -9.38 10.94
N ARG A 25 -18.35 -8.94 11.48
CA ARG A 25 -19.69 -9.37 11.07
C ARG A 25 -20.31 -8.22 10.26
N ILE A 26 -20.65 -8.46 9.01
CA ILE A 26 -21.26 -7.44 8.12
C ILE A 26 -22.61 -7.94 7.65
N SER A 27 -23.67 -7.18 7.88
CA SER A 27 -25.00 -7.42 7.30
C SER A 27 -25.17 -6.56 6.04
N GLY A 28 -25.31 -7.20 4.89
CA GLY A 28 -25.41 -6.53 3.60
C GLY A 28 -26.80 -5.98 3.28
N GLY A 29 -26.92 -5.37 2.10
CA GLY A 29 -28.20 -4.95 1.51
C GLY A 29 -28.67 -3.54 1.89
N ALA A 30 -27.90 -2.79 2.68
CA ALA A 30 -28.23 -1.41 3.05
C ALA A 30 -27.41 -0.38 2.22
N PRO A 31 -28.05 0.69 1.67
CA PRO A 31 -27.34 1.75 0.99
C PRO A 31 -26.50 2.58 1.97
N LEU A 32 -25.24 2.85 1.62
CA LEU A 32 -24.36 3.69 2.43
C LEU A 32 -24.66 5.18 2.22
N GLN A 33 -24.75 5.94 3.31
CA GLN A 33 -25.07 7.37 3.26
C GLN A 33 -24.31 8.14 4.32
N GLY A 34 -23.74 9.28 3.95
CA GLY A 34 -23.05 10.17 4.87
C GLY A 34 -21.67 10.59 4.36
N SER A 35 -20.79 10.91 5.30
CA SER A 35 -19.42 11.34 5.01
C SER A 35 -18.40 10.50 5.77
N VAL A 36 -17.28 10.20 5.12
CA VAL A 36 -16.12 9.50 5.69
C VAL A 36 -14.84 10.26 5.36
N GLU A 37 -13.92 10.37 6.30
CA GLU A 37 -12.61 10.97 6.07
C GLU A 37 -11.60 9.92 5.62
N ALA A 38 -10.98 10.16 4.46
CA ALA A 38 -9.85 9.35 4.02
C ALA A 38 -8.65 9.62 4.92
N SER A 39 -7.94 8.56 5.29
CA SER A 39 -6.71 8.66 6.08
C SER A 39 -5.54 9.12 5.22
N GLY A 40 -4.40 9.40 5.85
CA GLY A 40 -3.15 9.61 5.12
C GLY A 40 -2.73 8.36 4.35
N ALA A 41 -2.19 8.55 3.15
CA ALA A 41 -1.78 7.46 2.28
C ALA A 41 -0.66 6.65 2.92
N LYS A 42 -0.93 5.41 3.31
CA LYS A 42 0.11 4.51 3.86
C LYS A 42 1.31 4.42 2.93
N ASN A 43 1.03 4.33 1.63
CA ASN A 43 2.05 4.20 0.60
C ASN A 43 2.88 5.47 0.42
N SER A 44 2.42 6.65 0.86
CA SER A 44 3.25 7.86 0.96
C SER A 44 3.95 7.92 2.32
N VAL A 45 3.19 7.89 3.41
CA VAL A 45 3.67 8.05 4.79
C VAL A 45 4.87 7.16 5.10
N THR A 46 4.81 5.88 4.73
CA THR A 46 5.92 4.94 4.98
C THR A 46 7.25 5.35 4.32
N LYS A 47 7.22 6.10 3.21
CA LYS A 47 8.40 6.59 2.49
C LYS A 47 8.88 7.90 3.07
N LEU A 48 7.94 8.78 3.42
CA LEU A 48 8.23 10.03 4.11
C LEU A 48 8.92 9.78 5.46
N LEU A 49 8.49 8.75 6.20
CA LEU A 49 9.15 8.27 7.41
C LEU A 49 10.59 7.84 7.15
N VAL A 50 10.86 7.11 6.06
CA VAL A 50 12.25 6.75 5.69
C VAL A 50 13.06 7.99 5.30
N ALA A 51 12.45 8.95 4.60
CA ALA A 51 13.12 10.17 4.16
C ALA A 51 13.62 11.04 5.34
N THR A 52 13.01 10.94 6.53
CA THR A 52 13.49 11.70 7.70
C THR A 52 14.91 11.32 8.12
N LEU A 53 15.40 10.11 7.77
CA LEU A 53 16.78 9.69 8.02
C LEU A 53 17.83 10.55 7.28
N LEU A 54 17.43 11.28 6.24
CA LEU A 54 18.35 12.07 5.42
C LEU A 54 18.91 13.31 6.13
N THR A 55 18.34 13.71 7.26
CA THR A 55 18.75 14.90 8.05
C THR A 55 18.82 14.57 9.54
N PRO A 56 19.71 15.21 10.33
CA PRO A 56 19.68 15.05 11.78
C PRO A 56 18.62 15.94 12.46
N GLN A 57 18.06 16.89 11.71
CA GLN A 57 17.09 17.86 12.21
C GLN A 57 15.70 17.21 12.35
N PRO A 58 14.82 17.73 13.24
CA PRO A 58 13.47 17.19 13.41
C PRO A 58 12.63 17.37 12.13
N CYS A 59 11.92 16.32 11.75
CA CYS A 59 10.86 16.36 10.75
C CYS A 59 9.50 16.08 11.41
N THR A 60 8.45 16.74 10.94
CA THR A 60 7.08 16.53 11.43
C THR A 60 6.17 16.12 10.30
N LEU A 61 5.53 14.96 10.43
CA LEU A 61 4.51 14.49 9.50
C LEU A 61 3.15 14.61 10.19
N THR A 62 2.24 15.37 9.60
CA THR A 62 0.82 15.39 10.01
C THR A 62 0.06 14.30 9.27
N ARG A 63 -1.18 13.98 9.66
CA ARG A 63 -2.02 12.98 8.96
C ARG A 63 -1.36 11.59 8.79
N VAL A 64 -0.63 11.13 9.79
CA VAL A 64 -0.06 9.78 9.83
C VAL A 64 -1.12 8.81 10.36
N PRO A 65 -1.53 7.79 9.57
CA PRO A 65 -2.53 6.82 10.00
C PRO A 65 -1.98 5.87 11.07
N ARG A 66 -2.83 5.49 12.02
CA ARG A 66 -2.64 4.49 13.06
C ARG A 66 -2.89 3.09 12.53
N ILE A 67 -1.96 2.62 11.71
CA ILE A 67 -2.01 1.29 11.10
C ILE A 67 -0.72 0.51 11.37
N ALA A 68 -0.84 -0.80 11.44
CA ALA A 68 0.29 -1.68 11.81
C ALA A 68 1.52 -1.48 10.92
N GLU A 69 1.34 -1.15 9.63
CA GLU A 69 2.47 -0.90 8.73
C GLU A 69 3.31 0.32 9.13
N VAL A 70 2.66 1.38 9.62
CA VAL A 70 3.35 2.59 10.09
C VAL A 70 4.14 2.28 11.36
N GLU A 71 3.53 1.56 12.31
CA GLU A 71 4.19 1.16 13.56
C GLU A 71 5.42 0.29 13.30
N VAL A 72 5.38 -0.62 12.30
CA VAL A 72 6.55 -1.40 11.90
C VAL A 72 7.68 -0.50 11.39
N VAL A 73 7.39 0.51 10.57
CA VAL A 73 8.41 1.45 10.07
C VAL A 73 8.96 2.33 11.19
N LEU A 74 8.12 2.81 12.11
CA LEU A 74 8.56 3.56 13.28
C LEU A 74 9.47 2.70 14.18
N GLY A 75 9.16 1.41 14.35
CA GLY A 75 10.02 0.45 15.04
C GLY A 75 11.40 0.32 14.40
N MET A 76 11.47 0.16 13.07
CA MET A 76 12.74 0.14 12.33
C MET A 76 13.54 1.42 12.53
N LEU A 77 12.89 2.58 12.43
CA LEU A 77 13.55 3.87 12.61
C LEU A 77 14.09 4.02 14.04
N THR A 78 13.37 3.52 15.03
CA THR A 78 13.79 3.51 16.44
C THR A 78 15.03 2.64 16.64
N GLU A 79 15.12 1.47 16.01
CA GLU A 79 16.33 0.63 16.02
C GLU A 79 17.56 1.36 15.45
N LEU A 80 17.34 2.17 14.40
CA LEU A 80 18.39 3.00 13.81
C LEU A 80 18.76 4.23 14.66
N GLY A 81 18.06 4.49 15.78
CA GLY A 81 18.33 5.59 16.69
C GLY A 81 17.41 6.81 16.55
N THR A 82 16.30 6.67 15.81
CA THR A 82 15.31 7.74 15.66
C THR A 82 14.48 7.89 16.93
N GLN A 83 14.36 9.11 17.41
CA GLN A 83 13.38 9.48 18.44
C GLN A 83 12.04 9.75 17.77
N VAL A 84 11.00 9.05 18.21
CA VAL A 84 9.64 9.16 17.69
C VAL A 84 8.75 9.74 18.78
N GLU A 85 8.06 10.84 18.45
CA GLU A 85 7.16 11.53 19.37
C GLU A 85 5.84 11.83 18.67
N TRP A 86 4.75 11.25 19.16
CA TRP A 86 3.40 11.59 18.73
C TRP A 86 2.96 12.88 19.42
N LEU A 87 2.76 13.94 18.64
CA LEU A 87 2.31 15.25 19.11
C LEU A 87 0.79 15.30 19.31
N ASP A 88 0.06 14.49 18.54
CA ASP A 88 -1.38 14.25 18.67
C ASP A 88 -1.73 12.86 18.08
N GLU A 89 -3.01 12.61 17.81
CA GLU A 89 -3.49 11.34 17.26
C GLU A 89 -2.86 11.00 15.89
N HIS A 90 -2.60 11.97 15.03
CA HIS A 90 -2.11 11.76 13.65
C HIS A 90 -0.87 12.58 13.29
N THR A 91 -0.23 13.26 14.25
CA THR A 91 1.00 14.02 14.03
C THR A 91 2.16 13.39 14.76
N VAL A 92 3.22 13.06 14.00
CA VAL A 92 4.45 12.47 14.53
C VAL A 92 5.65 13.36 14.20
N ARG A 93 6.48 13.61 15.22
CA ARG A 93 7.79 14.24 15.10
C ARG A 93 8.87 13.16 15.19
N LEU A 94 9.80 13.19 14.24
CA LEU A 94 10.93 12.27 14.16
C LEU A 94 12.23 13.05 14.15
N THR A 95 13.17 12.63 14.99
CA THR A 95 14.52 13.21 15.05
C THR A 95 15.56 12.10 15.09
N THR A 96 16.48 12.09 14.13
CA THR A 96 17.56 11.09 14.05
C THR A 96 18.93 11.78 14.05
N GLU A 97 19.35 12.30 15.20
CA GLU A 97 20.62 13.04 15.31
C GLU A 97 21.83 12.19 14.85
N ARG A 98 21.86 10.92 15.27
CA ARG A 98 22.91 9.95 14.95
C ARG A 98 22.29 8.58 14.68
N ILE A 99 22.85 7.86 13.71
CA ILE A 99 22.54 6.43 13.50
C ILE A 99 23.30 5.61 14.54
N VAL A 100 22.59 4.82 15.35
CA VAL A 100 23.21 4.02 16.44
C VAL A 100 23.75 2.68 15.96
N ASP A 101 23.01 2.03 15.05
CA ASP A 101 23.38 0.81 14.35
C ASP A 101 22.82 0.90 12.93
N ALA A 102 23.64 0.58 11.94
CA ALA A 102 23.26 0.59 10.53
C ALA A 102 22.83 -0.79 10.01
N SER A 103 22.67 -1.76 10.91
CA SER A 103 22.12 -3.08 10.65
C SER A 103 20.68 -3.16 11.10
N LEU A 104 19.75 -3.36 10.16
CA LEU A 104 18.35 -3.62 10.49
C LEU A 104 18.14 -5.10 10.84
N SER A 105 17.28 -5.35 11.83
CA SER A 105 16.94 -6.71 12.25
C SER A 105 16.35 -7.57 11.12
N GLU A 106 16.78 -8.83 11.03
CA GLU A 106 16.17 -9.84 10.15
C GLU A 106 14.68 -10.10 10.47
N ALA A 107 14.21 -9.71 11.67
CA ALA A 107 12.81 -9.83 12.06
C ALA A 107 11.85 -9.11 11.11
N TYR A 108 12.34 -8.13 10.34
CA TYR A 108 11.57 -7.42 9.35
C TYR A 108 11.57 -8.06 7.95
N SER A 109 12.40 -9.09 7.73
CA SER A 109 12.44 -9.81 6.45
C SER A 109 11.09 -10.46 6.17
N GLY A 110 10.52 -10.17 5.00
CA GLY A 110 9.24 -10.73 4.57
C GLY A 110 8.00 -10.15 5.25
N VAL A 111 8.15 -9.28 6.27
CA VAL A 111 7.04 -8.59 6.94
C VAL A 111 6.59 -7.38 6.13
N ASN A 112 7.55 -6.56 5.69
CA ASN A 112 7.33 -5.46 4.77
C ASN A 112 8.51 -5.34 3.78
N ARG A 113 8.39 -4.43 2.81
CA ARG A 113 9.45 -4.17 1.81
C ARG A 113 10.13 -2.83 1.99
N ILE A 114 9.88 -2.14 3.11
CA ILE A 114 10.41 -0.81 3.40
C ILE A 114 11.93 -0.78 3.65
N PRO A 115 12.58 -1.79 4.27
CA PRO A 115 14.01 -1.78 4.55
C PRO A 115 14.88 -1.45 3.33
N ILE A 116 14.47 -1.91 2.13
CA ILE A 116 15.20 -1.63 0.89
C ILE A 116 15.33 -0.13 0.60
N LEU A 117 14.39 0.70 1.06
CA LEU A 117 14.40 2.14 0.85
C LEU A 117 15.35 2.88 1.82
N MET A 118 15.78 2.21 2.89
CA MET A 118 16.70 2.79 3.87
C MET A 118 18.16 2.79 3.40
N MET A 119 18.49 2.06 2.32
CA MET A 119 19.85 1.99 1.78
C MET A 119 20.41 3.38 1.42
N GLY A 120 19.70 4.16 0.59
CA GLY A 120 20.14 5.50 0.19
C GLY A 120 20.41 6.43 1.39
N PRO A 121 19.42 6.63 2.29
CA PRO A 121 19.61 7.43 3.49
C PRO A 121 20.75 6.95 4.38
N LEU A 122 20.88 5.65 4.65
CA LEU A 122 21.94 5.12 5.53
C LEU A 122 23.33 5.29 4.90
N LEU A 123 23.48 5.03 3.60
CA LEU A 123 24.75 5.28 2.88
C LEU A 123 25.20 6.75 3.01
N HIS A 124 24.27 7.71 2.97
CA HIS A 124 24.58 9.14 3.18
C HIS A 124 24.93 9.52 4.61
N ARG A 125 24.50 8.72 5.58
CA ARG A 125 24.63 9.04 7.01
C ARG A 125 25.84 8.40 7.65
N VAL A 126 26.15 7.16 7.25
CA VAL A 126 27.19 6.33 7.86
C VAL A 126 28.08 5.61 6.84
N GLY A 127 27.80 5.67 5.54
CA GLY A 127 28.62 5.07 4.49
C GLY A 127 28.44 3.56 4.29
N GLU A 128 27.84 2.85 5.24
CA GLU A 128 27.55 1.42 5.15
C GLU A 128 26.27 1.02 5.88
N ALA A 129 25.62 -0.07 5.44
CA ALA A 129 24.45 -0.64 6.10
C ALA A 129 24.28 -2.14 5.78
N VAL A 130 23.54 -2.83 6.64
CA VAL A 130 23.08 -4.21 6.40
C VAL A 130 21.54 -4.21 6.42
N ILE A 131 20.95 -4.58 5.29
CA ILE A 131 19.51 -4.47 5.07
C ILE A 131 18.91 -5.86 4.82
N PRO A 132 17.88 -6.29 5.56
CA PRO A 132 17.21 -7.55 5.29
C PRO A 132 16.54 -7.51 3.93
N LEU A 133 16.67 -8.59 3.16
CA LEU A 133 15.98 -8.74 1.90
C LEU A 133 14.49 -9.00 2.16
N PRO A 134 13.60 -8.40 1.36
CA PRO A 134 12.21 -8.81 1.38
C PRO A 134 12.12 -10.26 0.90
N GLY A 135 11.43 -11.12 1.68
CA GLY A 135 11.14 -12.49 1.27
C GLY A 135 10.19 -12.58 0.06
N GLY A 136 9.80 -13.82 -0.29
CA GLY A 136 8.84 -14.07 -1.37
C GLY A 136 7.47 -13.43 -1.13
N CYS A 137 6.85 -12.90 -2.18
CA CYS A 137 5.50 -12.32 -2.13
C CYS A 137 4.52 -13.25 -2.85
N ARG A 138 3.35 -13.52 -2.25
CA ARG A 138 2.35 -14.45 -2.82
C ARG A 138 1.85 -14.04 -4.20
N ILE A 139 1.73 -12.73 -4.44
CA ILE A 139 1.14 -12.18 -5.67
C ILE A 139 2.15 -11.99 -6.82
N GLY A 140 3.29 -12.68 -6.75
CA GLY A 140 4.28 -12.75 -7.81
C GLY A 140 5.70 -12.35 -7.40
N LYS A 141 6.66 -12.66 -8.27
CA LYS A 141 8.07 -12.29 -8.08
C LYS A 141 8.23 -10.77 -8.07
N ARG A 142 8.80 -10.26 -6.99
CA ARG A 142 9.15 -8.84 -6.86
C ARG A 142 10.64 -8.74 -6.54
N PRO A 143 11.51 -8.89 -7.54
CA PRO A 143 12.93 -8.73 -7.32
C PRO A 143 13.27 -7.30 -6.88
N VAL A 144 14.44 -7.14 -6.27
CA VAL A 144 15.01 -5.84 -5.87
C VAL A 144 16.15 -5.42 -6.80
N ASP A 145 16.33 -6.14 -7.90
CA ASP A 145 17.36 -5.96 -8.91
C ASP A 145 17.47 -4.52 -9.42
N PHE A 146 16.34 -3.85 -9.71
CA PHE A 146 16.36 -2.44 -10.16
C PHE A 146 16.89 -1.48 -9.08
N HIS A 147 16.63 -1.78 -7.79
CA HIS A 147 17.13 -0.97 -6.68
C HIS A 147 18.65 -1.12 -6.57
N LEU A 148 19.13 -2.36 -6.59
CA LEU A 148 20.55 -2.67 -6.42
C LEU A 148 21.36 -2.19 -7.63
N ALA A 149 20.85 -2.41 -8.85
CA ALA A 149 21.51 -1.96 -10.08
C ALA A 149 21.65 -0.44 -10.12
N GLY A 150 20.59 0.31 -9.78
CA GLY A 150 20.65 1.77 -9.75
C GLY A 150 21.61 2.31 -8.67
N LEU A 151 21.61 1.73 -7.46
CA LEU A 151 22.58 2.12 -6.42
C LEU A 151 24.03 1.78 -6.80
N ARG A 152 24.28 0.63 -7.44
CA ARG A 152 25.61 0.29 -7.99
C ARG A 152 26.05 1.32 -9.04
N ALA A 153 25.15 1.75 -9.92
CA ALA A 153 25.43 2.78 -10.92
C ALA A 153 25.76 4.16 -10.31
N MET A 154 25.36 4.39 -9.05
CA MET A 154 25.68 5.59 -8.26
C MET A 154 26.93 5.42 -7.39
N GLY A 155 27.65 4.30 -7.49
CA GLY A 155 28.89 4.05 -6.74
C GLY A 155 28.72 3.32 -5.41
N ALA A 156 27.60 2.62 -5.19
CA ALA A 156 27.47 1.71 -4.04
C ALA A 156 28.09 0.34 -4.34
N GLU A 157 28.90 -0.16 -3.41
CA GLU A 157 29.33 -1.56 -3.37
C GLU A 157 28.26 -2.40 -2.67
N ILE A 158 27.79 -3.46 -3.32
CA ILE A 158 26.64 -4.25 -2.85
C ILE A 158 26.98 -5.73 -2.88
N VAL A 159 26.98 -6.35 -1.69
CA VAL A 159 27.18 -7.79 -1.49
C VAL A 159 25.85 -8.41 -1.05
N GLU A 160 25.29 -9.24 -1.91
CA GLU A 160 24.04 -9.96 -1.64
C GLU A 160 24.32 -11.23 -0.82
N GLN A 161 23.59 -11.40 0.28
CA GLN A 161 23.62 -12.59 1.13
C GLN A 161 22.26 -13.30 1.05
N VAL A 162 22.14 -14.47 1.70
CA VAL A 162 20.92 -15.29 1.61
C VAL A 162 19.66 -14.56 2.11
N ARG A 163 19.79 -13.71 3.13
CA ARG A 163 18.65 -13.02 3.77
C ARG A 163 18.80 -11.51 3.89
N SER A 164 19.93 -10.98 3.46
CA SER A 164 20.28 -9.57 3.62
C SER A 164 21.15 -9.10 2.47
N VAL A 165 21.34 -7.79 2.40
CA VAL A 165 22.28 -7.14 1.51
C VAL A 165 23.15 -6.23 2.35
N GLN A 166 24.46 -6.37 2.19
CA GLN A 166 25.41 -5.41 2.71
C GLN A 166 25.69 -4.36 1.63
N VAL A 167 25.55 -3.09 2.00
CA VAL A 167 25.84 -1.96 1.12
C VAL A 167 26.91 -1.07 1.73
N LYS A 168 27.83 -0.58 0.90
CA LYS A 168 28.90 0.35 1.29
C LYS A 168 29.13 1.39 0.21
N THR A 169 29.65 2.56 0.58
CA THR A 169 30.10 3.56 -0.38
C THR A 169 31.16 4.48 0.23
N LEU A 170 32.05 5.01 -0.63
CA LEU A 170 32.91 6.15 -0.27
C LEU A 170 32.23 7.50 -0.55
N GLY A 171 31.04 7.47 -1.15
CA GLY A 171 30.26 8.63 -1.56
C GLY A 171 29.47 8.28 -2.83
N LEU A 172 28.17 8.52 -2.78
CA LEU A 172 27.32 8.32 -3.97
C LEU A 172 27.54 9.46 -4.96
N HIS A 173 27.51 9.15 -6.26
CA HIS A 173 27.63 10.12 -7.34
C HIS A 173 26.39 10.12 -8.23
N GLY A 174 26.17 11.24 -8.91
CA GLY A 174 25.15 11.38 -9.94
C GLY A 174 25.43 10.47 -11.13
N THR A 175 24.36 9.99 -11.77
CA THR A 175 24.43 9.10 -12.93
C THR A 175 23.12 9.11 -13.70
N HIS A 176 23.08 8.49 -14.88
CA HIS A 176 21.82 8.22 -15.59
C HIS A 176 21.36 6.79 -15.31
N VAL A 177 20.15 6.64 -14.76
CA VAL A 177 19.52 5.34 -14.51
C VAL A 177 18.24 5.24 -15.34
N ALA A 178 18.27 4.39 -16.37
CA ALA A 178 17.08 4.05 -17.15
C ALA A 178 16.41 2.80 -16.55
N LEU A 179 15.21 2.96 -15.99
CA LEU A 179 14.47 1.84 -15.42
C LEU A 179 13.78 1.02 -16.53
N PRO A 180 13.96 -0.31 -16.59
CA PRO A 180 13.26 -1.16 -17.57
C PRO A 180 11.74 -1.16 -17.40
N PHE A 181 11.28 -0.88 -16.18
CA PHE A 181 9.88 -0.80 -15.80
C PHE A 181 9.74 0.30 -14.74
N PRO A 182 8.70 1.16 -14.78
CA PRO A 182 8.51 2.24 -13.82
C PRO A 182 8.11 1.68 -12.45
N SER A 183 9.10 1.16 -11.74
CA SER A 183 8.97 0.57 -10.42
C SER A 183 8.90 1.68 -9.38
N VAL A 184 7.79 1.75 -8.66
CA VAL A 184 7.56 2.70 -7.56
C VAL A 184 8.70 2.64 -6.55
N GLY A 185 8.95 1.46 -5.99
CA GLY A 185 10.00 1.32 -4.97
C GLY A 185 11.41 1.61 -5.49
N ALA A 186 11.72 1.29 -6.74
CA ALA A 186 13.05 1.57 -7.29
C ALA A 186 13.23 3.08 -7.49
N THR A 187 12.20 3.76 -8.00
CA THR A 187 12.17 5.21 -8.16
C THR A 187 12.34 5.91 -6.81
N GLU A 188 11.57 5.51 -5.79
CA GLU A 188 11.65 6.05 -4.43
C GLU A 188 13.05 5.84 -3.83
N ASN A 189 13.64 4.64 -3.96
CA ASN A 189 14.97 4.37 -3.45
C ASN A 189 16.05 5.23 -4.14
N LEU A 190 15.95 5.39 -5.45
CA LEU A 190 16.87 6.21 -6.23
C LEU A 190 16.71 7.70 -5.91
N LEU A 191 15.48 8.19 -5.70
CA LEU A 191 15.23 9.55 -5.21
C LEU A 191 15.94 9.78 -3.86
N LEU A 192 15.70 8.91 -2.88
CA LEU A 192 16.29 8.99 -1.55
C LEU A 192 17.83 8.95 -1.58
N ALA A 193 18.41 8.21 -2.54
CA ALA A 193 19.85 8.15 -2.75
C ALA A 193 20.39 9.36 -3.54
N ALA A 194 19.65 9.90 -4.50
CA ALA A 194 20.14 10.93 -5.41
C ALA A 194 20.20 12.32 -4.76
N VAL A 195 19.29 12.62 -3.83
CA VAL A 195 19.16 13.98 -3.26
C VAL A 195 20.40 14.50 -2.54
N ARG A 196 21.33 13.63 -2.13
CA ARG A 196 22.63 14.02 -1.54
C ARG A 196 23.85 13.48 -2.30
N ALA A 197 23.65 12.86 -3.46
CA ALA A 197 24.74 12.35 -4.27
C ALA A 197 25.58 13.49 -4.88
N GLN A 198 26.85 13.25 -5.19
CA GLN A 198 27.69 14.25 -5.85
C GLN A 198 27.34 14.36 -7.33
N GLY A 199 26.73 15.48 -7.74
CA GLY A 199 26.37 15.74 -9.13
C GLY A 199 24.88 15.54 -9.42
N THR A 200 24.54 15.34 -10.69
CA THR A 200 23.15 15.20 -11.15
C THR A 200 22.82 13.74 -11.43
N THR A 201 21.70 13.26 -10.90
CA THR A 201 21.12 11.96 -11.23
C THR A 201 19.92 12.16 -12.13
N VAL A 202 19.84 11.40 -13.22
CA VAL A 202 18.67 11.38 -14.11
C VAL A 202 18.05 9.98 -14.02
N ILE A 203 16.78 9.89 -13.63
CA ILE A 203 16.02 8.65 -13.53
C ILE A 203 14.99 8.66 -14.66
N SER A 204 15.23 7.88 -15.72
CA SER A 204 14.31 7.78 -16.86
C SER A 204 13.35 6.61 -16.69
N ASN A 205 12.14 6.76 -17.23
CA ASN A 205 11.03 5.81 -17.06
C ASN A 205 10.70 5.58 -15.58
N ALA A 206 10.67 6.68 -14.82
CA ALA A 206 10.34 6.66 -13.40
C ALA A 206 8.86 6.37 -13.16
N ALA A 207 8.58 5.86 -11.97
CA ALA A 207 7.25 5.87 -11.38
C ALA A 207 6.82 7.33 -11.13
N VAL A 208 5.55 7.65 -11.40
CA VAL A 208 4.98 9.00 -11.23
C VAL A 208 3.69 8.99 -10.42
N GLU A 209 3.48 7.92 -9.66
CA GLU A 209 2.39 7.77 -8.72
C GLU A 209 2.30 8.99 -7.78
N PRO A 210 1.10 9.39 -7.33
CA PRO A 210 0.93 10.51 -6.41
C PRO A 210 1.82 10.41 -5.16
N GLU A 211 2.08 9.20 -4.68
CA GLU A 211 2.98 8.96 -3.54
C GLU A 211 4.45 9.29 -3.85
N VAL A 212 4.91 9.10 -5.09
CA VAL A 212 6.25 9.50 -5.53
C VAL A 212 6.36 11.02 -5.60
N VAL A 213 5.33 11.67 -6.13
CA VAL A 213 5.27 13.15 -6.17
C VAL A 213 5.24 13.72 -4.75
N ASP A 214 4.49 13.13 -3.84
CA ASP A 214 4.43 13.53 -2.42
C ASP A 214 5.80 13.43 -1.73
N LEU A 215 6.54 12.34 -2.00
CA LEU A 215 7.93 12.19 -1.55
C LEU A 215 8.83 13.31 -2.10
N ILE A 216 8.70 13.65 -3.38
CA ILE A 216 9.47 14.74 -3.99
C ILE A 216 9.15 16.07 -3.32
N LEU A 217 7.87 16.37 -3.08
CA LEU A 217 7.43 17.59 -2.39
C LEU A 217 8.04 17.69 -0.99
N PHE A 218 8.07 16.58 -0.23
CA PHE A 218 8.71 16.55 1.07
C PHE A 218 10.23 16.77 0.99
N LEU A 219 10.91 16.08 0.06
CA LEU A 219 12.34 16.25 -0.16
C LEU A 219 12.70 17.70 -0.55
N GLN A 220 11.86 18.36 -1.37
CA GLN A 220 12.03 19.78 -1.72
C GLN A 220 11.84 20.70 -0.51
N GLN A 221 10.88 20.42 0.38
CA GLN A 221 10.74 21.16 1.65
C GLN A 221 11.99 21.02 2.53
N MET A 222 12.62 19.83 2.52
CA MET A 222 13.91 19.56 3.14
C MET A 222 15.11 20.20 2.41
N GLY A 223 14.90 20.82 1.24
CA GLY A 223 15.92 21.55 0.48
C GLY A 223 16.53 20.79 -0.70
N ALA A 224 15.96 19.67 -1.12
CA ALA A 224 16.40 18.96 -2.32
C ALA A 224 16.04 19.72 -3.61
N LEU A 225 16.83 19.52 -4.66
CA LEU A 225 16.61 20.06 -5.99
C LEU A 225 16.18 18.93 -6.92
N VAL A 226 14.89 18.89 -7.26
CA VAL A 226 14.27 17.81 -8.03
C VAL A 226 13.32 18.40 -9.07
N ASP A 227 13.52 18.04 -10.33
CA ASP A 227 12.65 18.36 -11.46
C ASP A 227 11.96 17.09 -11.98
N VAL A 228 10.68 17.20 -12.33
CA VAL A 228 9.88 16.10 -12.89
C VAL A 228 9.43 16.50 -14.29
N GLU A 229 9.93 15.78 -15.29
CA GLU A 229 9.61 16.00 -16.70
C GLU A 229 8.36 15.22 -17.13
N ALA A 230 7.72 15.69 -18.20
CA ALA A 230 6.48 15.10 -18.72
C ALA A 230 6.64 13.64 -19.22
N ASP A 231 7.86 13.23 -19.58
CA ASP A 231 8.18 11.92 -20.14
C ASP A 231 8.58 10.87 -19.07
N ARG A 232 8.20 11.11 -17.80
CA ARG A 232 8.60 10.29 -16.63
C ARG A 232 10.12 10.32 -16.37
N THR A 233 10.81 11.36 -16.81
CA THR A 233 12.18 11.60 -16.37
C THR A 233 12.16 12.44 -15.10
N ILE A 234 12.90 11.98 -14.08
CA ILE A 234 13.13 12.77 -12.87
C ILE A 234 14.61 13.15 -12.81
N VAL A 235 14.90 14.44 -12.69
CA VAL A 235 16.26 14.97 -12.60
C VAL A 235 16.49 15.46 -11.19
N VAL A 236 17.53 14.95 -10.54
CA VAL A 236 17.89 15.28 -9.16
C VAL A 236 19.28 15.86 -9.12
N GLN A 237 19.41 17.12 -8.71
CA GLN A 237 20.70 17.73 -8.42
C GLN A 237 21.00 17.50 -6.94
N GLY A 238 22.02 16.69 -6.65
CA GLY A 238 22.33 16.35 -5.27
C GLY A 238 22.89 17.56 -4.50
N VAL A 239 22.43 17.70 -3.26
CA VAL A 239 22.80 18.78 -2.35
C VAL A 239 23.65 18.27 -1.18
N ALA A 240 24.51 19.12 -0.62
CA ALA A 240 25.39 18.71 0.48
C ALA A 240 24.61 18.30 1.74
N THR A 241 23.57 19.05 2.08
CA THR A 241 22.78 18.87 3.29
C THR A 241 21.29 19.08 3.03
N LEU A 242 20.48 18.39 3.84
CA LEU A 242 19.02 18.57 3.91
C LEU A 242 18.64 19.04 5.32
N ARG A 243 17.56 19.81 5.43
CA ARG A 243 17.03 20.35 6.69
C ARG A 243 15.77 19.62 7.14
N GLY A 244 15.38 19.83 8.38
CA GLY A 244 14.09 19.39 8.90
C GLY A 244 12.93 20.08 8.20
N ALA A 245 11.78 19.42 8.12
CA ALA A 245 10.59 19.96 7.46
C ALA A 245 9.30 19.45 8.11
N THR A 246 8.22 20.22 7.94
CA THR A 246 6.86 19.81 8.29
C THR A 246 6.07 19.53 7.02
N HIS A 247 5.44 18.37 6.96
CA HIS A 247 4.74 17.91 5.77
C HIS A 247 3.40 17.23 6.11
N ALA A 248 2.42 17.42 5.23
CA ALA A 248 1.09 16.82 5.34
C ALA A 248 0.91 15.83 4.17
N PRO A 249 1.19 14.53 4.36
CA PRO A 249 1.10 13.49 3.34
C PRO A 249 -0.28 13.49 2.68
N ILE A 250 -0.34 13.15 1.40
CA ILE A 250 -1.63 13.05 0.68
C ILE A 250 -2.60 12.06 1.34
N HIS A 251 -3.90 12.24 1.12
CA HIS A 251 -4.91 11.24 1.51
C HIS A 251 -4.80 9.96 0.67
N ASP A 252 -5.21 8.83 1.23
CA ASP A 252 -5.11 7.52 0.60
C ASP A 252 -6.08 7.35 -0.56
N ARG A 253 -5.59 7.49 -1.79
CA ARG A 253 -6.39 7.32 -3.01
C ARG A 253 -6.89 5.90 -3.23
N ILE A 254 -6.32 4.89 -2.58
CA ILE A 254 -6.81 3.50 -2.64
C ILE A 254 -8.02 3.38 -1.72
N GLU A 255 -7.95 3.94 -0.51
CA GLU A 255 -9.09 4.02 0.41
C GLU A 255 -10.25 4.83 -0.19
N VAL A 256 -9.96 5.96 -0.84
CA VAL A 256 -10.98 6.76 -1.51
C VAL A 256 -11.70 5.95 -2.60
N ALA A 257 -10.95 5.23 -3.44
CA ALA A 257 -11.53 4.39 -4.49
C ALA A 257 -12.38 3.25 -3.91
N SER A 258 -11.98 2.69 -2.76
CA SER A 258 -12.72 1.68 -2.02
C SER A 258 -14.07 2.19 -1.52
N PHE A 259 -14.12 3.36 -0.88
CA PHE A 259 -15.40 3.97 -0.45
C PHE A 259 -16.25 4.45 -1.64
N ALA A 260 -15.63 4.96 -2.70
CA ALA A 260 -16.34 5.30 -3.94
C ALA A 260 -17.04 4.07 -4.54
N ALA A 261 -16.33 2.93 -4.60
CA ALA A 261 -16.91 1.67 -5.05
C ALA A 261 -18.03 1.20 -4.11
N ALA A 262 -17.86 1.32 -2.79
CA ALA A 262 -18.89 0.98 -1.80
C ALA A 262 -20.17 1.82 -1.97
N ALA A 263 -20.03 3.13 -2.17
CA ALA A 263 -21.17 4.01 -2.43
C ALA A 263 -21.94 3.58 -3.68
N VAL A 264 -21.22 3.33 -4.78
CA VAL A 264 -21.83 2.92 -6.06
C VAL A 264 -22.44 1.52 -5.99
N ALA A 265 -21.77 0.55 -5.34
CA ALA A 265 -22.20 -0.84 -5.27
C ALA A 265 -23.47 -1.01 -4.41
N THR A 266 -23.56 -0.26 -3.31
CA THR A 266 -24.72 -0.31 -2.39
C THR A 266 -25.89 0.57 -2.86
N GLY A 267 -25.74 1.33 -3.95
CA GLY A 267 -26.73 2.31 -4.39
C GLY A 267 -26.87 3.50 -3.44
N GLY A 268 -25.81 3.77 -2.67
CA GLY A 268 -25.73 4.84 -1.70
C GLY A 268 -25.19 6.16 -2.29
N ARG A 269 -24.92 7.10 -1.37
CA ARG A 269 -24.30 8.40 -1.66
C ARG A 269 -23.35 8.77 -0.51
N VAL A 270 -22.05 8.76 -0.79
CA VAL A 270 -21.00 8.95 0.23
C VAL A 270 -20.08 10.09 -0.17
N GLU A 271 -19.92 11.07 0.72
CA GLU A 271 -18.84 12.07 0.64
C GLU A 271 -17.56 11.47 1.25
N VAL A 272 -16.49 11.40 0.47
CA VAL A 272 -15.16 11.04 0.95
C VAL A 272 -14.34 12.32 1.10
N ILE A 273 -14.17 12.75 2.35
CA ILE A 273 -13.37 13.92 2.72
C ILE A 273 -11.90 13.62 2.47
N GLY A 274 -11.17 14.58 1.92
CA GLY A 274 -9.76 14.45 1.55
C GLY A 274 -9.53 13.88 0.14
N ALA A 275 -10.56 13.38 -0.52
CA ALA A 275 -10.48 12.89 -1.90
C ALA A 275 -10.06 14.01 -2.87
N ARG A 276 -9.15 13.68 -3.79
CA ARG A 276 -8.60 14.60 -4.79
C ARG A 276 -8.79 14.05 -6.19
N GLN A 277 -9.38 14.85 -7.06
CA GLN A 277 -9.73 14.43 -8.42
C GLN A 277 -8.48 14.05 -9.22
N GLU A 278 -7.41 14.82 -9.08
CA GLU A 278 -6.12 14.62 -9.76
C GLU A 278 -5.50 13.25 -9.45
N HIS A 279 -5.68 12.72 -8.23
CA HIS A 279 -5.14 11.42 -7.83
C HIS A 279 -5.96 10.23 -8.37
N LEU A 280 -7.18 10.49 -8.85
CA LEU A 280 -8.17 9.49 -9.22
C LEU A 280 -8.60 9.58 -10.69
N MET A 281 -8.01 10.47 -11.49
CA MET A 281 -8.47 10.81 -12.85
C MET A 281 -8.89 9.59 -13.69
N THR A 282 -8.05 8.56 -13.76
CA THR A 282 -8.35 7.35 -14.53
C THR A 282 -9.42 6.48 -13.86
N PHE A 283 -9.36 6.30 -12.54
CA PHE A 283 -10.40 5.58 -11.79
C PHE A 283 -11.79 6.18 -12.02
N LEU A 284 -11.91 7.50 -11.94
CA LEU A 284 -13.16 8.24 -12.09
C LEU A 284 -13.80 8.00 -13.47
N ASN A 285 -13.00 7.94 -14.54
CA ASN A 285 -13.51 7.61 -15.87
C ASN A 285 -14.07 6.19 -15.94
N HIS A 286 -13.41 5.22 -15.32
CA HIS A 286 -13.91 3.83 -15.25
C HIS A 286 -15.18 3.73 -14.40
N LEU A 287 -15.23 4.40 -13.25
CA LEU A 287 -16.42 4.48 -12.39
C LEU A 287 -17.63 5.05 -13.15
N ARG A 288 -17.43 6.13 -13.91
CA ARG A 288 -18.49 6.76 -14.72
C ARG A 288 -18.99 5.89 -15.86
N ARG A 289 -18.07 5.26 -16.60
CA ARG A 289 -18.43 4.32 -17.68
C ARG A 289 -19.30 3.18 -17.15
N LEU A 290 -18.96 2.67 -15.97
CA LEU A 290 -19.72 1.63 -15.28
C LEU A 290 -21.13 2.07 -14.87
N GLY A 291 -21.35 3.35 -14.57
CA GLY A 291 -22.65 3.89 -14.15
C GLY A 291 -22.65 4.56 -12.77
N GLY A 292 -21.49 4.61 -12.11
CA GLY A 292 -21.27 5.54 -11.00
C GLY A 292 -21.16 6.98 -11.49
N GLU A 293 -21.22 7.92 -10.57
CA GLU A 293 -20.95 9.35 -10.82
C GLU A 293 -20.33 9.97 -9.58
N PHE A 294 -19.73 11.15 -9.74
CA PHE A 294 -19.12 11.88 -8.66
C PHE A 294 -19.36 13.40 -8.75
N GLU A 295 -19.24 14.06 -7.61
CA GLU A 295 -19.25 15.51 -7.47
C GLU A 295 -18.01 15.94 -6.68
N VAL A 296 -17.26 16.93 -7.17
CA VAL A 296 -16.14 17.51 -6.43
C VAL A 296 -16.70 18.50 -5.40
N THR A 297 -16.25 18.40 -4.16
CA THR A 297 -16.64 19.30 -3.07
C THR A 297 -15.41 20.06 -2.54
N PRO A 298 -15.59 21.17 -1.79
CA PRO A 298 -14.45 21.88 -1.20
C PRO A 298 -13.62 21.04 -0.22
N ARG A 299 -14.21 19.97 0.34
CA ARG A 299 -13.57 19.10 1.33
C ARG A 299 -13.15 17.75 0.76
N GLY A 300 -13.54 17.39 -0.46
CA GLY A 300 -13.30 16.08 -1.03
C GLY A 300 -14.15 15.79 -2.26
N MET A 301 -14.77 14.61 -2.31
CA MET A 301 -15.61 14.20 -3.43
C MET A 301 -16.79 13.35 -2.94
N THR A 302 -17.97 13.54 -3.53
CA THR A 302 -19.14 12.68 -3.29
C THR A 302 -19.29 11.67 -4.41
N PHE A 303 -19.57 10.41 -4.08
CA PHE A 303 -19.75 9.31 -5.03
C PHE A 303 -21.14 8.69 -4.87
N PHE A 304 -21.77 8.34 -6.00
CA PHE A 304 -23.11 7.73 -6.02
C PHE A 304 -23.36 6.99 -7.33
N ARG A 305 -24.37 6.12 -7.37
CA ARG A 305 -24.82 5.48 -8.61
C ARG A 305 -25.78 6.41 -9.36
N ALA A 306 -25.42 6.81 -10.57
CA ALA A 306 -26.28 7.67 -11.40
C ALA A 306 -27.18 6.87 -12.36
N ARG A 307 -26.76 5.67 -12.77
CA ARG A 307 -27.49 4.83 -13.72
C ARG A 307 -27.24 3.34 -13.43
N PRO A 308 -28.02 2.41 -14.04
CA PRO A 308 -27.76 0.98 -13.90
C PRO A 308 -26.32 0.64 -14.30
N LEU A 309 -25.71 -0.28 -13.56
CA LEU A 309 -24.34 -0.67 -13.81
C LEU A 309 -24.24 -1.51 -15.10
N THR A 310 -23.29 -1.19 -15.96
CA THR A 310 -23.08 -1.87 -17.25
C THR A 310 -21.65 -2.38 -17.37
N ALA A 311 -21.48 -3.55 -17.98
CA ALA A 311 -20.17 -4.18 -18.13
C ALA A 311 -19.09 -3.25 -18.69
N ALA A 312 -17.84 -3.49 -18.27
CA ALA A 312 -16.68 -2.73 -18.70
C ALA A 312 -15.48 -3.64 -18.98
N HIS A 313 -14.62 -3.17 -19.88
CA HIS A 313 -13.29 -3.73 -20.07
C HIS A 313 -12.27 -2.82 -19.39
N VAL A 314 -11.47 -3.37 -18.47
CA VAL A 314 -10.44 -2.66 -17.73
C VAL A 314 -9.13 -3.42 -17.83
N GLN A 315 -8.06 -2.68 -18.09
CA GLN A 315 -6.71 -3.19 -18.08
C GLN A 315 -5.91 -2.36 -17.07
N THR A 316 -5.21 -3.03 -16.14
CA THR A 316 -4.34 -2.33 -15.21
C THR A 316 -3.11 -1.79 -15.93
N ASP A 317 -2.51 -0.75 -15.36
CA ASP A 317 -1.31 -0.12 -15.88
C ASP A 317 -0.63 0.65 -14.74
N VAL A 318 0.57 1.16 -15.00
CA VAL A 318 1.29 2.06 -14.09
C VAL A 318 0.69 3.46 -14.13
N HIS A 319 0.83 4.26 -13.06
CA HIS A 319 0.22 5.60 -13.02
C HIS A 319 0.74 6.44 -14.20
N PRO A 320 -0.10 7.19 -14.95
CA PRO A 320 -1.49 7.55 -14.66
C PRO A 320 -2.57 6.59 -15.18
N GLY A 321 -2.22 5.39 -15.64
CA GLY A 321 -3.21 4.39 -16.06
C GLY A 321 -4.04 3.80 -14.90
N PHE A 322 -4.86 2.78 -15.19
CA PHE A 322 -5.74 2.20 -14.18
C PHE A 322 -4.91 1.38 -13.19
N MET A 323 -4.80 1.85 -11.96
CA MET A 323 -3.91 1.24 -10.98
C MET A 323 -4.43 -0.12 -10.54
N THR A 324 -3.51 -1.08 -10.45
CA THR A 324 -3.76 -2.45 -9.98
C THR A 324 -4.37 -2.50 -8.57
N ASP A 325 -4.20 -1.47 -7.73
CA ASP A 325 -4.81 -1.41 -6.39
C ASP A 325 -6.30 -1.02 -6.39
N TRP A 326 -6.84 -0.52 -7.51
CA TRP A 326 -8.26 -0.27 -7.70
C TRP A 326 -9.00 -1.49 -8.28
N GLN A 327 -8.25 -2.50 -8.73
CA GLN A 327 -8.79 -3.66 -9.43
C GLN A 327 -9.76 -4.45 -8.55
N GLN A 328 -9.42 -4.73 -7.30
CA GLN A 328 -10.24 -5.60 -6.44
C GLN A 328 -11.63 -5.02 -6.09
N PRO A 329 -11.77 -3.77 -5.61
CA PRO A 329 -13.10 -3.19 -5.38
C PRO A 329 -13.88 -3.02 -6.70
N LEU A 330 -13.21 -2.79 -7.82
CA LEU A 330 -13.86 -2.74 -9.13
C LEU A 330 -14.47 -4.09 -9.50
N VAL A 331 -13.80 -5.22 -9.24
CA VAL A 331 -14.34 -6.56 -9.56
C VAL A 331 -15.68 -6.80 -8.90
N VAL A 332 -15.81 -6.39 -7.64
CA VAL A 332 -17.08 -6.51 -6.91
C VAL A 332 -18.15 -5.62 -7.52
N LEU A 333 -17.82 -4.42 -8.03
CA LEU A 333 -18.76 -3.63 -8.83
C LEU A 333 -19.18 -4.34 -10.11
N LEU A 334 -18.25 -5.03 -10.79
CA LEU A 334 -18.53 -5.74 -12.04
C LEU A 334 -19.45 -6.94 -11.83
N THR A 335 -19.41 -7.61 -10.67
CA THR A 335 -20.40 -8.67 -10.37
C THR A 335 -21.82 -8.11 -10.28
N GLN A 336 -21.97 -6.80 -10.00
CA GLN A 336 -23.26 -6.11 -9.96
C GLN A 336 -23.63 -5.44 -11.29
N ALA A 337 -22.75 -5.47 -12.30
CA ALA A 337 -22.93 -4.80 -13.57
C ALA A 337 -23.57 -5.73 -14.61
N ARG A 338 -24.48 -5.21 -15.44
CA ARG A 338 -25.13 -6.00 -16.50
C ARG A 338 -24.18 -6.27 -17.67
N GLY A 339 -23.96 -7.56 -17.95
CA GLY A 339 -23.16 -8.07 -19.07
C GLY A 339 -21.86 -8.74 -18.62
N ALA A 340 -21.06 -9.16 -19.61
CA ALA A 340 -19.74 -9.73 -19.37
C ALA A 340 -18.66 -8.64 -19.40
N SER A 341 -17.95 -8.51 -18.29
CA SER A 341 -16.85 -7.57 -18.10
C SER A 341 -15.51 -8.30 -18.18
N VAL A 342 -14.45 -7.57 -18.52
CA VAL A 342 -13.09 -8.11 -18.59
C VAL A 342 -12.18 -7.27 -17.72
N ILE A 343 -11.37 -7.94 -16.90
CA ILE A 343 -10.24 -7.32 -16.21
C ILE A 343 -8.96 -8.02 -16.65
N HIS A 344 -7.98 -7.23 -17.06
CA HIS A 344 -6.65 -7.68 -17.44
C HIS A 344 -5.59 -7.07 -16.52
N GLU A 345 -4.90 -7.89 -15.73
CA GLU A 345 -3.87 -7.47 -14.79
C GLU A 345 -2.47 -7.55 -15.45
N THR A 346 -1.80 -6.40 -15.60
CA THR A 346 -0.48 -6.33 -16.23
C THR A 346 0.64 -5.93 -15.28
N ILE A 347 0.36 -5.76 -13.99
CA ILE A 347 1.36 -5.41 -12.97
C ILE A 347 1.84 -6.64 -12.22
N TYR A 348 0.93 -7.56 -11.88
CA TYR A 348 1.22 -8.75 -11.08
C TYR A 348 0.70 -10.03 -11.74
N GLU A 349 1.51 -11.09 -11.68
CA GLU A 349 1.23 -12.36 -12.36
C GLU A 349 0.15 -13.20 -11.66
N ASP A 350 -0.01 -13.04 -10.34
CA ASP A 350 -1.02 -13.75 -9.55
C ASP A 350 -1.71 -12.77 -8.58
N ARG A 351 -2.67 -12.00 -9.09
CA ARG A 351 -3.42 -11.03 -8.27
C ARG A 351 -4.91 -11.34 -8.14
N PHE A 352 -5.41 -12.37 -8.81
CA PHE A 352 -6.82 -12.74 -8.75
C PHE A 352 -7.16 -13.68 -7.59
N GLY A 353 -6.23 -14.02 -6.69
CA GLY A 353 -6.49 -14.97 -5.61
C GLY A 353 -7.72 -14.70 -4.73
N TYR A 354 -8.19 -13.44 -4.67
CA TYR A 354 -9.40 -13.08 -3.93
C TYR A 354 -10.72 -13.52 -4.60
N THR A 355 -10.73 -13.77 -5.92
CA THR A 355 -11.94 -14.09 -6.67
C THR A 355 -12.53 -15.44 -6.31
N ARG A 356 -11.73 -16.39 -5.79
CA ARG A 356 -12.21 -17.71 -5.37
C ARG A 356 -13.34 -17.62 -4.35
N GLN A 357 -13.13 -16.83 -3.30
CA GLN A 357 -14.17 -16.62 -2.27
C GLN A 357 -15.33 -15.75 -2.77
N LEU A 358 -15.10 -14.85 -3.74
CA LEU A 358 -16.22 -14.15 -4.39
C LEU A 358 -17.10 -15.14 -5.17
N ALA A 359 -16.51 -16.14 -5.82
CA ALA A 359 -17.25 -17.21 -6.49
C ALA A 359 -18.00 -18.09 -5.50
N GLU A 360 -17.44 -18.35 -4.31
CA GLU A 360 -18.15 -19.03 -3.20
C GLU A 360 -19.36 -18.23 -2.70
N MET A 361 -19.30 -16.89 -2.76
CA MET A 361 -20.46 -16.01 -2.52
C MET A 361 -21.45 -15.97 -3.70
N GLY A 362 -21.20 -16.71 -4.77
CA GLY A 362 -22.07 -16.81 -5.93
C GLY A 362 -21.63 -16.01 -7.16
N ALA A 363 -20.53 -15.25 -7.12
CA ALA A 363 -20.08 -14.47 -8.28
C ALA A 363 -19.68 -15.37 -9.47
N ASP A 364 -20.10 -14.99 -10.68
CA ASP A 364 -19.65 -15.63 -11.93
C ASP A 364 -18.36 -14.97 -12.42
N ILE A 365 -17.23 -15.61 -12.10
CA ILE A 365 -15.88 -15.15 -12.44
C ILE A 365 -15.09 -16.30 -13.05
N ALA A 366 -14.65 -16.14 -14.30
CA ALA A 366 -13.77 -17.08 -14.98
C ALA A 366 -12.38 -16.46 -15.16
N LEU A 367 -11.36 -17.11 -14.60
CA LEU A 367 -9.97 -16.72 -14.84
C LEU A 367 -9.48 -17.26 -16.19
N SER A 368 -8.56 -16.55 -16.81
CA SER A 368 -7.98 -16.92 -18.09
C SER A 368 -6.48 -16.63 -18.12
N THR A 369 -5.73 -17.55 -18.73
CA THR A 369 -4.32 -17.37 -19.05
C THR A 369 -4.10 -16.52 -20.31
N LEU A 370 -5.15 -16.34 -21.12
CA LEU A 370 -5.11 -15.50 -22.31
C LEU A 370 -5.03 -14.03 -21.91
N CYS A 371 -4.25 -13.26 -22.66
CA CYS A 371 -4.25 -11.82 -22.52
C CYS A 371 -5.52 -11.25 -23.17
N LEU A 372 -6.49 -10.86 -22.34
CA LEU A 372 -7.74 -10.25 -22.81
C LEU A 372 -7.67 -8.72 -22.89
N GLY A 373 -6.50 -8.14 -22.60
CA GLY A 373 -6.23 -6.70 -22.70
C GLY A 373 -5.99 -6.21 -24.13
N GLY A 374 -5.99 -4.89 -24.28
CA GLY A 374 -5.76 -4.21 -25.57
C GLY A 374 -4.33 -3.72 -25.79
N LYS A 375 -3.48 -3.69 -24.76
CA LYS A 375 -2.06 -3.29 -24.88
C LYS A 375 -1.13 -4.49 -24.74
N SER A 376 0.14 -4.29 -25.10
CA SER A 376 1.21 -5.26 -24.83
C SER A 376 1.23 -5.66 -23.35
N CYS A 377 1.17 -6.95 -23.07
CA CYS A 377 1.22 -7.49 -21.73
C CYS A 377 2.60 -8.10 -21.44
N ARG A 378 3.21 -7.74 -20.31
CA ARG A 378 4.47 -8.32 -19.82
C ARG A 378 4.39 -9.81 -19.47
N PHE A 379 3.18 -10.35 -19.39
CA PHE A 379 2.87 -11.73 -19.10
C PHE A 379 2.41 -12.52 -20.34
N ALA A 380 2.43 -11.89 -21.52
CA ALA A 380 2.03 -12.53 -22.77
C ALA A 380 2.84 -13.81 -23.01
N ALA A 381 2.14 -14.89 -23.36
CA ALA A 381 2.70 -16.22 -23.58
C ALA A 381 3.51 -16.78 -22.39
N ARG A 382 3.13 -16.42 -21.15
CA ARG A 382 3.72 -16.96 -19.91
C ARG A 382 2.74 -17.76 -19.03
N ASP A 383 1.55 -18.03 -19.55
CA ASP A 383 0.51 -18.88 -18.93
C ASP A 383 0.09 -18.52 -17.50
N PHE A 384 0.15 -17.23 -17.14
CA PHE A 384 -0.36 -16.73 -15.86
C PHE A 384 -1.87 -16.45 -15.94
N GLU A 385 -2.64 -16.78 -14.89
CA GLU A 385 -4.05 -16.40 -14.76
C GLU A 385 -4.18 -14.91 -14.38
N HIS A 386 -3.92 -14.05 -15.36
CA HIS A 386 -3.89 -12.59 -15.19
C HIS A 386 -4.98 -11.87 -16.00
N SER A 387 -5.97 -12.61 -16.49
CA SER A 387 -7.23 -12.04 -16.97
C SER A 387 -8.42 -12.68 -16.24
N ALA A 388 -9.48 -11.93 -16.05
CA ALA A 388 -10.75 -12.43 -15.53
C ALA A 388 -11.92 -11.91 -16.37
N VAL A 389 -12.85 -12.81 -16.68
CA VAL A 389 -14.18 -12.47 -17.20
C VAL A 389 -15.15 -12.50 -16.03
N VAL A 390 -15.86 -11.40 -15.81
CA VAL A 390 -16.82 -11.24 -14.71
C VAL A 390 -18.20 -11.01 -15.31
N SER A 391 -19.13 -11.92 -15.07
CA SER A 391 -20.49 -11.83 -15.59
C SER A 391 -21.44 -11.35 -14.51
N GLY A 392 -22.24 -10.32 -14.82
CA GLY A 392 -23.26 -9.82 -13.92
C GLY A 392 -24.56 -9.39 -14.62
N PRO A 393 -25.58 -8.96 -13.87
CA PRO A 393 -25.56 -8.90 -12.41
C PRO A 393 -25.71 -10.28 -11.79
N THR A 394 -24.97 -10.54 -10.71
CA THR A 394 -24.98 -11.81 -9.99
C THR A 394 -25.26 -11.54 -8.50
N PRO A 395 -26.32 -12.13 -7.91
CA PRO A 395 -26.61 -11.94 -6.49
C PRO A 395 -25.48 -12.58 -5.67
N LEU A 396 -24.94 -11.82 -4.72
CA LEU A 396 -23.99 -12.36 -3.77
C LEU A 396 -24.72 -12.79 -2.49
N THR A 397 -24.30 -13.90 -1.90
CA THR A 397 -24.83 -14.40 -0.63
C THR A 397 -23.79 -14.28 0.48
N GLY A 398 -24.26 -13.98 1.69
CA GLY A 398 -23.42 -13.87 2.87
C GLY A 398 -22.81 -15.22 3.26
N GLY A 399 -21.58 -15.19 3.78
CA GLY A 399 -20.85 -16.39 4.14
C GLY A 399 -19.61 -16.14 5.00
N ASP A 400 -18.89 -17.21 5.32
CA ASP A 400 -17.61 -17.15 6.04
C ASP A 400 -16.47 -16.86 5.06
N LEU A 401 -15.90 -15.67 5.17
CA LEU A 401 -14.79 -15.17 4.35
C LEU A 401 -13.51 -15.09 5.18
N THR A 402 -12.37 -15.30 4.52
CA THR A 402 -11.03 -15.15 5.09
C THR A 402 -10.16 -14.32 4.16
N ILE A 403 -9.71 -13.17 4.63
CA ILE A 403 -8.78 -12.31 3.87
C ILE A 403 -7.43 -13.04 3.77
N PRO A 404 -6.95 -13.39 2.57
CA PRO A 404 -5.72 -14.16 2.40
C PRO A 404 -4.45 -13.32 2.45
N ASP A 405 -4.56 -12.01 2.20
CA ASP A 405 -3.47 -11.05 2.13
C ASP A 405 -3.94 -9.58 2.25
N LEU A 406 -2.95 -8.68 2.37
CA LEU A 406 -3.11 -7.23 2.55
C LEU A 406 -3.97 -6.52 1.49
N ARG A 407 -4.03 -7.03 0.26
CA ARG A 407 -4.59 -6.29 -0.88
C ARG A 407 -6.00 -6.70 -1.24
N ALA A 408 -6.47 -7.84 -0.77
CA ALA A 408 -7.82 -8.34 -1.01
C ALA A 408 -8.87 -7.82 -0.01
N GLY A 409 -8.43 -7.30 1.16
CA GLY A 409 -9.30 -7.10 2.32
C GLY A 409 -10.58 -6.31 2.04
N PHE A 410 -10.47 -5.15 1.38
CA PHE A 410 -11.64 -4.30 1.16
C PHE A 410 -12.60 -4.86 0.10
N ALA A 411 -12.14 -5.71 -0.81
CA ALA A 411 -13.03 -6.36 -1.76
C ALA A 411 -14.02 -7.30 -1.06
N TYR A 412 -13.58 -8.00 -0.01
CA TYR A 412 -14.48 -8.83 0.81
C TYR A 412 -15.44 -8.00 1.65
N VAL A 413 -14.99 -6.88 2.21
CA VAL A 413 -15.87 -5.92 2.89
C VAL A 413 -16.94 -5.43 1.91
N LEU A 414 -16.54 -5.00 0.72
CA LEU A 414 -17.46 -4.54 -0.32
C LEU A 414 -18.45 -5.62 -0.75
N ALA A 415 -17.98 -6.86 -0.96
CA ALA A 415 -18.83 -7.98 -1.32
C ALA A 415 -19.84 -8.28 -0.21
N ALA A 416 -19.42 -8.26 1.06
CA ALA A 416 -20.31 -8.45 2.20
C ALA A 416 -21.35 -7.32 2.36
N LEU A 417 -21.00 -6.08 2.02
CA LEU A 417 -21.93 -4.94 2.07
C LEU A 417 -23.06 -5.07 1.03
N VAL A 418 -22.81 -5.70 -0.12
CA VAL A 418 -23.82 -5.88 -1.18
C VAL A 418 -24.49 -7.26 -1.18
N ALA A 419 -23.97 -8.21 -0.41
CA ALA A 419 -24.53 -9.56 -0.33
C ALA A 419 -25.87 -9.60 0.43
N ASP A 420 -26.70 -10.58 0.10
CA ASP A 420 -27.88 -10.94 0.88
C ASP A 420 -27.46 -11.70 2.14
N GLY A 421 -28.01 -11.30 3.29
CA GLY A 421 -27.70 -11.89 4.59
C GLY A 421 -26.46 -11.30 5.28
N THR A 422 -25.81 -12.11 6.11
CA THR A 422 -24.67 -11.71 6.95
C THR A 422 -23.42 -12.47 6.56
N SER A 423 -22.31 -11.75 6.41
CA SER A 423 -20.99 -12.33 6.20
C SER A 423 -20.11 -12.18 7.44
N ILE A 424 -19.23 -13.16 7.64
CA ILE A 424 -18.20 -13.13 8.67
C ILE A 424 -16.84 -13.04 7.98
N ILE A 425 -16.05 -12.03 8.29
CA ILE A 425 -14.73 -11.79 7.68
C ILE A 425 -13.63 -12.02 8.72
N ARG A 426 -12.81 -13.04 8.49
CA ARG A 426 -11.58 -13.35 9.24
C ARG A 426 -10.35 -12.85 8.47
N GLY A 427 -9.17 -12.84 9.10
CA GLY A 427 -7.98 -12.28 8.47
C GLY A 427 -7.94 -10.75 8.49
N THR A 428 -8.69 -10.10 9.38
CA THR A 428 -8.86 -8.64 9.45
C THR A 428 -7.54 -7.91 9.65
N ARG A 429 -6.52 -8.54 10.27
CA ARG A 429 -5.17 -7.99 10.39
C ARG A 429 -4.58 -7.55 9.04
N PHE A 430 -4.93 -8.23 7.96
CA PHE A 430 -4.47 -7.87 6.63
C PHE A 430 -5.14 -6.59 6.11
N LEU A 431 -6.43 -6.37 6.41
CA LEU A 431 -7.13 -5.14 6.09
C LEU A 431 -6.62 -3.98 6.96
N GLU A 432 -6.48 -4.20 8.26
CA GLU A 432 -6.06 -3.20 9.25
C GLU A 432 -4.60 -2.73 9.08
N ARG A 433 -3.79 -3.46 8.31
CA ARG A 433 -2.48 -3.00 7.85
C ARG A 433 -2.55 -1.89 6.79
N GLY A 434 -3.68 -1.74 6.11
CA GLY A 434 -3.87 -0.79 5.01
C GLY A 434 -4.99 0.23 5.22
N TYR A 435 -5.94 -0.06 6.10
CA TYR A 435 -7.11 0.76 6.36
C TYR A 435 -7.16 1.08 7.85
N GLU A 436 -7.22 2.37 8.17
CA GLU A 436 -7.37 2.85 9.53
C GLU A 436 -8.85 2.87 9.92
N ASP A 437 -9.17 2.35 11.10
CA ASP A 437 -10.52 2.21 11.66
C ASP A 437 -11.61 1.89 10.61
N PRO A 438 -11.48 0.79 9.86
CA PRO A 438 -12.45 0.45 8.81
C PRO A 438 -13.86 0.29 9.39
N VAL A 439 -13.99 -0.17 10.64
CA VAL A 439 -15.29 -0.41 11.28
C VAL A 439 -15.98 0.90 11.64
N GLY A 440 -15.29 1.83 12.31
CA GLY A 440 -15.87 3.14 12.64
C GLY A 440 -16.23 3.94 11.38
N LYS A 441 -15.35 3.93 10.38
CA LYS A 441 -15.60 4.59 9.08
C LYS A 441 -16.78 4.00 8.30
N LEU A 442 -16.94 2.67 8.31
CA LEU A 442 -18.11 2.04 7.68
C LEU A 442 -19.40 2.35 8.44
N ARG A 443 -19.37 2.34 9.78
CA ARG A 443 -20.52 2.71 10.62
C ARG A 443 -20.92 4.17 10.43
N SER A 444 -19.96 5.09 10.26
CA SER A 444 -20.25 6.52 10.06
C SER A 444 -21.05 6.80 8.78
N ILE A 445 -21.00 5.88 7.80
CA ILE A 445 -21.78 5.94 6.55
C ILE A 445 -22.94 4.92 6.51
N GLY A 446 -23.37 4.43 7.69
CA GLY A 446 -24.58 3.62 7.83
C GLY A 446 -24.42 2.11 7.58
N ALA A 447 -23.19 1.61 7.45
CA ALA A 447 -22.97 0.17 7.34
C ALA A 447 -23.30 -0.57 8.65
N ARG A 448 -23.92 -1.75 8.53
CA ARG A 448 -24.16 -2.67 9.64
C ARG A 448 -22.96 -3.60 9.80
N VAL A 449 -21.95 -3.12 10.54
CA VAL A 449 -20.71 -3.86 10.80
C VAL A 449 -20.43 -3.92 12.30
N ASP A 450 -20.04 -5.10 12.77
CA ASP A 450 -19.52 -5.32 14.12
C ASP A 450 -18.13 -5.94 14.06
N ALA A 451 -17.32 -5.68 15.10
CA ALA A 451 -15.99 -6.24 15.25
C ALA A 451 -15.93 -7.03 16.55
N ASP A 452 -15.94 -8.35 16.42
CA ASP A 452 -15.94 -9.27 17.55
C ASP A 452 -14.51 -9.76 17.82
N PRO A 453 -14.11 -9.93 19.09
CA PRO A 453 -12.77 -10.43 19.43
C PRO A 453 -12.60 -11.87 18.94
N VAL A 454 -11.37 -12.21 18.52
CA VAL A 454 -11.00 -13.61 18.28
C VAL A 454 -10.87 -14.30 19.66
N PRO A 455 -11.62 -15.38 19.93
CA PRO A 455 -11.50 -16.10 21.20
C PRO A 455 -10.06 -16.60 21.40
N ALA A 456 -9.51 -16.40 22.61
CA ALA A 456 -8.19 -16.94 22.94
C ALA A 456 -8.18 -18.46 22.74
N PRO A 457 -7.10 -19.05 22.20
CA PRO A 457 -6.98 -20.50 22.12
C PRO A 457 -7.15 -21.09 23.53
N ARG A 458 -8.10 -22.03 23.69
CA ARG A 458 -8.27 -22.75 24.95
C ARG A 458 -6.94 -23.45 25.27
N ALA A 459 -6.39 -23.17 26.45
CA ALA A 459 -5.26 -23.94 26.98
C ALA A 459 -5.62 -25.43 26.91
N ALA A 460 -4.75 -26.23 26.29
CA ALA A 460 -4.89 -27.68 26.33
C ALA A 460 -4.95 -28.08 27.81
N GLY A 461 -6.07 -28.71 28.21
CA GLY A 461 -6.20 -29.25 29.56
C GLY A 461 -5.07 -30.24 29.84
N PRO A 462 -4.69 -30.44 31.12
CA PRO A 462 -3.62 -31.36 31.48
C PRO A 462 -3.91 -32.73 30.87
N SER A 463 -2.92 -33.26 30.14
CA SER A 463 -2.98 -34.62 29.59
C SER A 463 -3.24 -35.61 30.73
N PRO A 464 -4.13 -36.60 30.55
CA PRO A 464 -4.37 -37.61 31.57
C PRO A 464 -3.06 -38.35 31.85
N GLU A 465 -2.71 -38.50 33.13
CA GLU A 465 -1.55 -39.28 33.57
C GLU A 465 -1.64 -40.71 33.01
N PRO A 466 -0.52 -41.26 32.51
CA PRO A 466 -0.50 -42.64 32.04
C PRO A 466 -0.78 -43.60 33.20
N PRO A 467 -1.52 -44.71 32.96
CA PRO A 467 -1.80 -45.70 34.00
C PRO A 467 -0.51 -46.39 34.48
N ALA A 468 -0.48 -46.66 35.78
CA ALA A 468 0.64 -47.24 36.55
C ALA A 468 0.99 -48.68 36.17
#